data_AF-A0A2M6GFT2-F1
#
_entry.id   AF-A0A2M6GFT2-F1
#
_cell.length_a   1.000
_cell.length_b   1.000
_cell.length_c   1.000
_cell.angle_alpha   90.00
_cell.angle_beta   90.00
_cell.angle_gamma   90.00
#
_symmetry.space_group_name_H-M   'P 1'
#
loop_
_entity.id
_entity.type
_entity.pdbx_description
1 polymer ?
#
loop_
_entity_poly.entity_id
_entity_poly.type
_entity_poly.pdbx_seq_one_letter_code
_entity_poly.pdbx_strand_id
1 'polypeptide(L)'
;SVLSVKNFKGSLGNRAFAGNLEYRNFLDPYLTLDLKANLNVGQVLELFPVKEIRKGSGLAKITLNFAGKVKALQTGASRARVAASGDIYLQNVTLLLRDYSQPFRNLNGTFLIRKNDMAVTDFKGWLGASDFVLNGYFKNVVGWLFLHKQRLLIEADFTSRFLDFDQLLSSSLANNTKAGSGRANRAGTSKGGQDYKLVISPYLDFDLNAHVQNVSFRRFNGKNLRGNIRLKDRIISSPDMSLQAIGGRFGLQGTLDTRTGNIIKATTITTLDHIQVDSLFYVFENFGQNFLVQRHLKGQLTAAIHSDLYFDSHLNPKTDKMEAEIKASIRNGQLNSFEPLQKLSVFADRRELANLRFSELSNTFYIQGRTVFIPEMEIRSNVSRASLIGIQGTHTFDQQMDYKFRIPLTLSKKRDKDEAYGTITTVANATPNLFLTLKGSEGNYKIAYDKERVKNKISQDLKNEKQEISNILKGKKPEKKKQPEPAAGEYFDF
;
A
#
# COMPACT_ATOMS: atom_id res chain seq x y z
N SER A 1 -44.53 3.15 -41.52
CA SER A 1 -44.57 4.51 -40.94
C SER A 1 -43.20 5.13 -40.92
N VAL A 2 -43.09 6.41 -41.28
CA VAL A 2 -41.84 7.19 -41.30
C VAL A 2 -42.12 8.58 -40.75
N LEU A 3 -41.25 9.05 -39.86
CA LEU A 3 -41.14 10.45 -39.46
C LEU A 3 -39.83 10.98 -40.03
N SER A 4 -39.88 12.04 -40.83
CA SER A 4 -38.69 12.67 -41.41
C SER A 4 -38.74 14.17 -41.15
N VAL A 5 -37.68 14.70 -40.55
CA VAL A 5 -37.47 16.13 -40.35
C VAL A 5 -36.17 16.49 -41.04
N LYS A 6 -36.28 17.18 -42.18
CA LYS A 6 -35.13 17.56 -43.00
C LYS A 6 -34.74 19.01 -42.73
N ASN A 7 -33.43 19.29 -42.72
CA ASN A 7 -32.86 20.61 -42.57
C ASN A 7 -33.43 21.39 -41.37
N PHE A 8 -33.68 20.71 -40.24
CA PHE A 8 -34.12 21.44 -39.06
C PHE A 8 -33.00 22.35 -38.60
N LYS A 9 -33.38 23.54 -38.13
CA LYS A 9 -32.48 24.54 -37.58
C LYS A 9 -33.15 25.12 -36.34
N GLY A 10 -32.36 25.33 -35.30
CA GLY A 10 -32.82 25.95 -34.08
C GLY A 10 -31.66 26.52 -33.28
N SER A 11 -31.99 27.13 -32.15
CA SER A 11 -31.00 27.61 -31.20
C SER A 11 -31.37 27.20 -29.79
N LEU A 12 -30.40 26.71 -29.04
CA LEU A 12 -30.51 26.49 -27.60
C LEU A 12 -29.57 27.46 -26.90
N GLY A 13 -30.14 28.39 -26.13
CA GLY A 13 -29.39 29.46 -25.44
C GLY A 13 -28.46 30.25 -26.35
N ASN A 14 -29.01 30.76 -27.46
CA ASN A 14 -28.30 31.50 -28.50
C ASN A 14 -27.19 30.72 -29.21
N ARG A 15 -27.17 29.39 -29.12
CA ARG A 15 -26.24 28.55 -29.88
C ARG A 15 -26.98 27.67 -30.86
N ALA A 16 -26.54 27.72 -32.11
CA ALA A 16 -27.22 27.04 -33.21
C ALA A 16 -27.03 25.51 -33.14
N PHE A 17 -28.08 24.80 -33.51
CA PHE A 17 -28.04 23.40 -33.87
C PHE A 17 -28.82 23.20 -35.17
N ALA A 18 -28.38 22.25 -35.97
CA ALA A 18 -29.02 21.91 -37.23
C ALA A 18 -28.80 20.44 -37.57
N GLY A 19 -29.66 19.88 -38.40
CA GLY A 19 -29.50 18.49 -38.80
C GLY A 19 -30.64 17.94 -39.64
N ASN A 20 -30.58 16.61 -39.80
CA ASN A 20 -31.59 15.79 -40.44
C ASN A 20 -31.91 14.62 -39.54
N LEU A 21 -33.19 14.37 -39.32
CA LEU A 21 -33.69 13.25 -38.52
C LEU A 21 -34.63 12.42 -39.37
N GLU A 22 -34.43 11.11 -39.33
CA GLU A 22 -35.37 10.18 -39.92
C GLU A 22 -35.55 8.98 -39.01
N TYR A 23 -36.80 8.70 -38.69
CA TYR A 23 -37.22 7.62 -37.82
C TYR A 23 -38.24 6.77 -38.58
N ARG A 24 -37.80 5.59 -39.04
CA ARG A 24 -38.61 4.67 -39.85
C ARG A 24 -39.02 3.45 -39.06
N ASN A 25 -40.16 2.86 -39.41
CA ASN A 25 -40.66 1.59 -38.84
C ASN A 25 -40.85 1.66 -37.31
N PHE A 26 -41.89 2.36 -36.84
CA PHE A 26 -42.09 2.61 -35.39
C PHE A 26 -42.16 1.36 -34.51
N LEU A 27 -42.47 0.20 -35.08
CA LEU A 27 -42.45 -1.09 -34.38
C LEU A 27 -41.03 -1.68 -34.26
N ASP A 28 -40.17 -1.52 -35.26
CA ASP A 28 -38.74 -1.87 -35.21
C ASP A 28 -37.90 -0.70 -35.74
N PRO A 29 -37.73 0.35 -34.91
CA PRO A 29 -37.29 1.64 -35.38
C PRO A 29 -35.87 1.65 -35.92
N TYR A 30 -35.73 2.20 -37.13
CA TYR A 30 -34.46 2.55 -37.75
C TYR A 30 -34.29 4.08 -37.70
N LEU A 31 -33.24 4.52 -37.02
CA LEU A 31 -32.92 5.93 -36.82
C LEU A 31 -31.75 6.31 -37.73
N THR A 32 -31.94 7.39 -38.50
CA THR A 32 -30.86 8.12 -39.18
C THR A 32 -30.83 9.54 -38.62
N LEU A 33 -29.65 9.98 -38.18
CA LEU A 33 -29.43 11.31 -37.61
C LEU A 33 -28.13 11.89 -38.17
N ASP A 34 -28.22 13.05 -38.78
CA ASP A 34 -27.10 13.96 -39.01
C ASP A 34 -27.32 15.19 -38.13
N LEU A 35 -26.38 15.49 -37.25
CA LEU A 35 -26.49 16.55 -36.25
C LEU A 35 -25.21 17.36 -36.20
N LYS A 36 -25.34 18.68 -36.32
CA LYS A 36 -24.31 19.66 -36.01
C LYS A 36 -24.85 20.59 -34.93
N ALA A 37 -24.21 20.59 -33.76
CA ALA A 37 -24.69 21.34 -32.61
C ALA A 37 -23.54 22.02 -31.88
N ASN A 38 -23.76 23.26 -31.48
CA ASN A 38 -22.93 23.96 -30.51
C ASN A 38 -23.79 24.15 -29.26
N LEU A 39 -23.40 23.53 -28.15
CA LEU A 39 -24.26 23.38 -26.99
C LEU A 39 -23.61 23.96 -25.74
N ASN A 40 -24.40 24.65 -24.93
CA ASN A 40 -24.06 24.90 -23.53
C ASN A 40 -24.49 23.66 -22.72
N VAL A 41 -23.53 23.00 -22.07
CA VAL A 41 -23.78 21.75 -21.34
C VAL A 41 -24.79 21.94 -20.21
N GLY A 42 -24.78 23.09 -19.53
CA GLY A 42 -25.72 23.38 -18.44
C GLY A 42 -27.17 23.43 -18.93
N GLN A 43 -27.43 24.16 -20.02
CA GLN A 43 -28.76 24.27 -20.61
C GLN A 43 -29.27 22.93 -21.16
N VAL A 44 -28.39 22.11 -21.75
CA VAL A 44 -28.75 20.76 -22.17
C VAL A 44 -29.18 19.91 -20.99
N LEU A 45 -28.48 19.99 -19.85
CA LEU A 45 -28.83 19.25 -18.64
C LEU A 45 -30.10 19.75 -17.95
N GLU A 46 -30.46 21.04 -18.12
CA GLU A 46 -31.75 21.58 -17.66
C GLU A 46 -32.93 21.03 -18.46
N LEU A 47 -32.78 20.91 -19.79
CA LEU A 47 -33.83 20.36 -20.67
C LEU A 47 -33.88 18.84 -20.68
N PHE A 48 -32.73 18.18 -20.58
CA PHE A 48 -32.57 16.73 -20.60
C PHE A 48 -31.75 16.29 -19.39
N PRO A 49 -32.34 16.24 -18.18
CA PRO A 49 -31.63 15.85 -16.97
C PRO A 49 -31.06 14.43 -17.06
N VAL A 50 -29.77 14.30 -16.74
CA VAL A 50 -29.09 13.01 -16.59
C VAL A 50 -29.05 12.64 -15.11
N LYS A 51 -29.51 11.43 -14.75
CA LYS A 51 -29.68 11.02 -13.35
C LYS A 51 -28.37 11.12 -12.56
N GLU A 52 -27.24 10.79 -13.16
CA GLU A 52 -25.92 10.72 -12.51
C GLU A 52 -25.27 12.10 -12.37
N ILE A 53 -25.67 13.09 -13.20
CA ILE A 53 -25.10 14.43 -13.23
C ILE A 53 -26.02 15.38 -12.44
N ARG A 54 -25.46 16.01 -11.41
CA ARG A 54 -26.17 17.00 -10.58
C ARG A 54 -26.21 18.36 -11.26
N LYS A 55 -25.08 18.83 -11.79
CA LYS A 55 -24.92 20.11 -12.48
C LYS A 55 -23.82 20.02 -13.53
N GLY A 56 -23.92 20.85 -14.56
CA GLY A 56 -22.87 21.00 -15.56
C GLY A 56 -22.81 22.40 -16.15
N SER A 57 -21.67 22.72 -16.76
CA SER A 57 -21.45 23.97 -17.50
C SER A 57 -20.35 23.79 -18.54
N GLY A 58 -20.11 24.83 -19.34
CA GLY A 58 -19.13 24.82 -20.43
C GLY A 58 -19.75 24.51 -21.78
N LEU A 59 -18.90 24.29 -22.77
CA LEU A 59 -19.31 24.20 -24.16
C LEU A 59 -18.94 22.85 -24.77
N ALA A 60 -19.87 22.31 -25.56
CA ALA A 60 -19.65 21.12 -26.37
C ALA A 60 -20.02 21.43 -27.82
N LYS A 61 -19.06 21.22 -28.74
CA LYS A 61 -19.32 21.24 -30.18
C LYS A 61 -19.40 19.80 -30.66
N ILE A 62 -20.51 19.44 -31.29
CA ILE A 62 -20.82 18.07 -31.68
C ILE A 62 -21.16 18.06 -33.17
N THR A 63 -20.48 17.20 -33.92
CA THR A 63 -20.89 16.73 -35.23
C THR A 63 -21.13 15.24 -35.11
N LEU A 64 -22.33 14.75 -35.41
CA LEU A 64 -22.71 13.36 -35.24
C LEU A 64 -23.49 12.87 -36.46
N ASN A 65 -23.07 11.73 -36.97
CA ASN A 65 -23.79 10.92 -37.95
C ASN A 65 -24.11 9.58 -37.30
N PHE A 66 -25.37 9.19 -37.31
CA PHE A 66 -25.83 7.91 -36.79
C PHE A 66 -26.80 7.29 -37.78
N ALA A 67 -26.64 6.00 -38.06
CA ALA A 67 -27.62 5.19 -38.76
C ALA A 67 -27.67 3.78 -38.15
N GLY A 68 -28.85 3.35 -37.72
CA GLY A 68 -29.01 2.02 -37.15
C GLY A 68 -30.39 1.75 -36.55
N LYS A 69 -30.66 0.47 -36.27
CA LYS A 69 -31.86 0.05 -35.55
C LYS A 69 -31.75 0.41 -34.08
N VAL A 70 -32.71 1.14 -33.54
CA VAL A 70 -32.76 1.53 -32.12
C VAL A 70 -32.92 0.29 -31.22
N LYS A 71 -33.68 -0.72 -31.65
CA LYS A 71 -33.79 -1.99 -30.92
C LYS A 71 -32.48 -2.80 -30.92
N ALA A 72 -31.65 -2.66 -31.96
CA ALA A 72 -30.34 -3.32 -32.02
C ALA A 72 -29.33 -2.69 -31.08
N LEU A 73 -29.55 -1.43 -30.68
CA LEU A 73 -28.91 -0.91 -29.49
C LEU A 73 -29.40 -1.80 -28.32
N GLN A 74 -30.68 -1.76 -27.95
CA GLN A 74 -31.20 -2.30 -26.67
C GLN A 74 -30.88 -3.77 -26.35
N THR A 75 -30.74 -4.64 -27.35
CA THR A 75 -30.68 -6.10 -27.14
C THR A 75 -29.28 -6.68 -27.00
N GLY A 76 -28.20 -5.87 -27.05
CA GLY A 76 -26.81 -6.34 -26.90
C GLY A 76 -26.30 -7.32 -27.96
N ALA A 77 -27.20 -7.84 -28.81
CA ALA A 77 -26.93 -8.78 -29.87
C ALA A 77 -26.60 -8.03 -31.16
N SER A 78 -25.30 -7.91 -31.41
CA SER A 78 -24.64 -7.55 -32.67
C SER A 78 -24.07 -6.13 -32.74
N ARG A 79 -22.76 -6.07 -32.45
CA ARG A 79 -21.83 -4.95 -32.74
C ARG A 79 -21.78 -4.54 -34.22
N ALA A 80 -22.50 -5.24 -35.11
CA ALA A 80 -22.33 -5.18 -36.56
C ALA A 80 -23.38 -4.32 -37.32
N ARG A 81 -24.30 -3.61 -36.65
CA ARG A 81 -25.42 -2.93 -37.34
C ARG A 81 -25.62 -1.44 -37.03
N VAL A 82 -24.68 -0.81 -36.33
CA VAL A 82 -24.73 0.62 -36.02
C VAL A 82 -23.58 1.33 -36.71
N ALA A 83 -23.91 2.25 -37.62
CA ALA A 83 -22.96 3.15 -38.25
C ALA A 83 -23.04 4.49 -37.50
N ALA A 84 -22.18 4.67 -36.49
CA ALA A 84 -22.00 5.97 -35.85
C ALA A 84 -20.64 6.57 -36.23
N SER A 85 -20.61 7.87 -36.47
CA SER A 85 -19.37 8.63 -36.60
C SER A 85 -19.60 10.03 -36.10
N GLY A 86 -18.60 10.64 -35.48
CA GLY A 86 -18.77 11.99 -35.00
C GLY A 86 -17.50 12.58 -34.41
N ASP A 87 -17.52 13.89 -34.26
CA ASP A 87 -16.49 14.71 -33.68
C ASP A 87 -17.12 15.49 -32.51
N ILE A 88 -16.57 15.32 -31.32
CA ILE A 88 -16.99 16.05 -30.12
C ILE A 88 -15.79 16.84 -29.62
N TYR A 89 -15.99 18.14 -29.42
CA TYR A 89 -15.00 19.02 -28.81
C TYR A 89 -15.58 19.58 -27.52
N LEU A 90 -14.88 19.34 -26.41
CA LEU A 90 -15.24 19.90 -25.11
C LEU A 90 -14.34 21.11 -24.84
N GLN A 91 -14.96 22.20 -24.36
CA GLN A 91 -14.25 23.41 -23.97
C GLN A 91 -14.73 23.87 -22.59
N ASN A 92 -13.81 23.88 -21.64
CA ASN A 92 -14.02 24.33 -20.26
C ASN A 92 -15.25 23.69 -19.59
N VAL A 93 -15.51 22.41 -19.87
CA VAL A 93 -16.66 21.72 -19.31
C VAL A 93 -16.42 21.43 -17.83
N THR A 94 -17.44 21.66 -17.00
CA THR A 94 -17.40 21.34 -15.58
C THR A 94 -18.62 20.49 -15.26
N LEU A 95 -18.43 19.38 -14.55
CA LEU A 95 -19.48 18.45 -14.16
C LEU A 95 -19.42 18.17 -12.66
N LEU A 96 -20.58 18.22 -12.02
CA LEU A 96 -20.76 17.78 -10.63
C LEU A 96 -21.65 16.55 -10.66
N LEU A 97 -21.15 15.41 -10.20
CA LEU A 97 -21.91 14.17 -10.13
C LEU A 97 -22.75 14.12 -8.84
N ARG A 98 -23.79 13.27 -8.81
CA ARG A 98 -24.63 13.12 -7.60
C ARG A 98 -23.93 12.32 -6.50
N ASP A 99 -23.30 11.21 -6.87
CA ASP A 99 -22.74 10.25 -5.92
C ASP A 99 -21.22 10.41 -5.74
N TYR A 100 -20.65 11.52 -6.22
CA TYR A 100 -19.25 11.84 -6.09
C TYR A 100 -19.06 13.33 -5.77
N SER A 101 -18.40 13.60 -4.65
CA SER A 101 -18.33 14.95 -4.07
C SER A 101 -17.34 15.87 -4.81
N GLN A 102 -16.30 15.30 -5.43
CA GLN A 102 -15.28 16.08 -6.12
C GLN A 102 -15.75 16.45 -7.54
N PRO A 103 -15.77 17.74 -7.90
CA PRO A 103 -16.19 18.16 -9.23
C PRO A 103 -15.12 17.83 -10.28
N PHE A 104 -15.58 17.48 -11.47
CA PHE A 104 -14.75 17.54 -12.67
C PHE A 104 -14.73 18.97 -13.17
N ARG A 105 -13.55 19.56 -13.33
CA ARG A 105 -13.39 20.96 -13.73
C ARG A 105 -12.48 21.08 -14.94
N ASN A 106 -12.74 22.12 -15.72
CA ASN A 106 -11.91 22.49 -16.87
C ASN A 106 -11.63 21.31 -17.82
N LEU A 107 -12.67 20.51 -18.09
CA LEU A 107 -12.63 19.41 -19.04
C LEU A 107 -12.52 19.96 -20.46
N ASN A 108 -11.44 19.60 -21.14
CA ASN A 108 -11.16 19.95 -22.52
C ASN A 108 -10.69 18.69 -23.24
N GLY A 109 -10.98 18.57 -24.54
CA GLY A 109 -10.50 17.44 -25.34
C GLY A 109 -11.27 17.26 -26.63
N THR A 110 -10.70 16.45 -27.52
CA THR A 110 -11.31 16.05 -28.79
C THR A 110 -11.61 14.57 -28.76
N PHE A 111 -12.82 14.20 -29.19
CA PHE A 111 -13.30 12.83 -29.20
C PHE A 111 -13.83 12.49 -30.59
N LEU A 112 -13.27 11.44 -31.19
CA LEU A 112 -13.57 11.00 -32.54
C LEU A 112 -14.27 9.66 -32.50
N ILE A 113 -15.59 9.66 -32.69
CA ILE A 113 -16.39 8.43 -32.74
C ILE A 113 -16.28 7.81 -34.13
N ARG A 114 -16.02 6.50 -34.20
CA ARG A 114 -16.07 5.69 -35.42
C ARG A 114 -16.67 4.32 -35.08
N LYS A 115 -17.76 3.98 -35.75
CA LYS A 115 -18.60 2.80 -35.49
C LYS A 115 -19.07 2.75 -34.04
N ASN A 116 -18.40 1.95 -33.20
CA ASN A 116 -18.76 1.76 -31.80
C ASN A 116 -17.69 2.30 -30.84
N ASP A 117 -16.55 2.73 -31.37
CA ASP A 117 -15.37 3.11 -30.61
C ASP A 117 -15.09 4.60 -30.76
N MET A 118 -14.22 5.12 -29.92
CA MET A 118 -13.89 6.54 -29.84
C MET A 118 -12.38 6.69 -29.63
N ALA A 119 -11.73 7.47 -30.49
CA ALA A 119 -10.38 7.96 -30.22
C ALA A 119 -10.46 9.25 -29.41
N VAL A 120 -9.59 9.41 -28.43
CA VAL A 120 -9.57 10.51 -27.48
C VAL A 120 -8.21 11.19 -27.52
N THR A 121 -8.22 12.50 -27.73
CA THR A 121 -7.00 13.32 -27.84
C THR A 121 -7.10 14.54 -26.93
N ASP A 122 -6.03 14.78 -26.18
CA ASP A 122 -5.84 15.85 -25.22
C ASP A 122 -7.01 15.98 -24.24
N PHE A 123 -7.58 14.85 -23.79
CA PHE A 123 -8.63 14.89 -22.79
C PHE A 123 -8.01 15.21 -21.43
N LYS A 124 -8.17 16.46 -21.00
CA LYS A 124 -7.52 16.99 -19.81
C LYS A 124 -8.50 17.73 -18.91
N GLY A 125 -8.17 17.78 -17.63
CA GLY A 125 -8.93 18.54 -16.66
C GLY A 125 -8.48 18.25 -15.24
N TRP A 126 -9.38 18.53 -14.30
CA TRP A 126 -9.14 18.35 -12.88
C TRP A 126 -10.28 17.55 -12.24
N LEU A 127 -9.92 16.64 -11.33
CA LEU A 127 -10.83 15.96 -10.43
C LEU A 127 -10.45 16.31 -8.99
N GLY A 128 -11.23 17.18 -8.35
CA GLY A 128 -10.80 17.81 -7.10
C GLY A 128 -9.49 18.59 -7.31
N ALA A 129 -8.46 18.28 -6.52
CA ALA A 129 -7.11 18.82 -6.66
C ALA A 129 -6.21 18.05 -7.65
N SER A 130 -6.64 16.88 -8.14
CA SER A 130 -5.85 16.05 -9.04
C SER A 130 -6.02 16.50 -10.48
N ASP A 131 -4.93 16.71 -11.21
CA ASP A 131 -4.98 16.97 -12.65
C ASP A 131 -4.77 15.69 -13.45
N PHE A 132 -5.26 15.68 -14.69
CA PHE A 132 -5.03 14.58 -15.61
C PHE A 132 -4.98 15.04 -17.06
N VAL A 133 -4.27 14.27 -17.88
CA VAL A 133 -4.36 14.23 -19.34
C VAL A 133 -4.44 12.77 -19.75
N LEU A 134 -5.40 12.44 -20.61
CA LEU A 134 -5.68 11.10 -21.10
C LEU A 134 -5.71 11.11 -22.63
N ASN A 135 -4.94 10.21 -23.25
CA ASN A 135 -4.88 10.03 -24.70
C ASN A 135 -5.03 8.55 -25.03
N GLY A 136 -5.91 8.17 -25.94
CA GLY A 136 -6.08 6.76 -26.29
C GLY A 136 -7.42 6.41 -26.94
N TYR A 137 -7.88 5.19 -26.72
CA TYR A 137 -9.06 4.62 -27.35
C TYR A 137 -10.05 4.10 -26.32
N PHE A 138 -11.31 4.49 -26.49
CA PHE A 138 -12.42 3.98 -25.73
C PHE A 138 -13.23 3.07 -26.64
N LYS A 139 -13.30 1.78 -26.32
CA LYS A 139 -14.02 0.78 -27.09
C LYS A 139 -15.42 0.57 -26.55
N ASN A 140 -16.37 0.32 -27.44
CA ASN A 140 -17.79 0.14 -27.11
C ASN A 140 -18.45 1.35 -26.44
N VAL A 141 -18.09 2.57 -26.84
CA VAL A 141 -18.67 3.81 -26.29
C VAL A 141 -20.14 3.98 -26.66
N VAL A 142 -20.52 3.72 -27.91
CA VAL A 142 -21.93 3.86 -28.34
C VAL A 142 -22.79 2.84 -27.60
N GLY A 143 -22.31 1.59 -27.51
CA GLY A 143 -22.96 0.57 -26.68
C GLY A 143 -23.06 1.00 -25.22
N TRP A 144 -21.97 1.45 -24.60
CA TRP A 144 -21.96 1.87 -23.19
C TRP A 144 -22.87 3.06 -22.88
N LEU A 145 -22.95 4.05 -23.77
CA LEU A 145 -23.77 5.25 -23.56
C LEU A 145 -25.28 4.98 -23.69
N PHE A 146 -25.67 4.16 -24.68
CA PHE A 146 -27.09 3.99 -25.00
C PHE A 146 -27.70 2.72 -24.43
N LEU A 147 -26.89 1.81 -23.87
CA LEU A 147 -27.35 0.49 -23.44
C LEU A 147 -27.06 0.19 -21.99
N HIS A 148 -28.07 -0.44 -21.39
CA HIS A 148 -27.97 -0.93 -20.04
C HIS A 148 -26.89 -2.02 -19.94
N LYS A 149 -26.01 -1.87 -18.94
CA LYS A 149 -25.05 -2.89 -18.51
C LYS A 149 -24.01 -3.29 -19.57
N GLN A 150 -23.76 -2.45 -20.57
CA GLN A 150 -22.64 -2.63 -21.49
C GLN A 150 -21.32 -2.21 -20.84
N ARG A 151 -20.22 -2.83 -21.26
CA ARG A 151 -18.88 -2.50 -20.74
C ARG A 151 -18.19 -1.47 -21.61
N LEU A 152 -17.54 -0.51 -20.98
CA LEU A 152 -16.58 0.39 -21.61
C LEU A 152 -15.17 -0.17 -21.38
N LEU A 153 -14.37 -0.27 -22.45
CA LEU A 153 -12.95 -0.61 -22.33
C LEU A 153 -12.11 0.61 -22.73
N ILE A 154 -11.23 1.06 -21.85
CA ILE A 154 -10.33 2.19 -22.08
C ILE A 154 -8.90 1.67 -22.25
N GLU A 155 -8.23 2.03 -23.33
CA GLU A 155 -6.80 1.78 -23.55
C GLU A 155 -6.12 3.13 -23.77
N ALA A 156 -5.33 3.61 -22.83
CA ALA A 156 -4.85 4.99 -22.86
C ALA A 156 -3.54 5.24 -22.11
N ASP A 157 -2.84 6.28 -22.53
CA ASP A 157 -1.77 6.90 -21.74
C ASP A 157 -2.39 7.91 -20.78
N PHE A 158 -2.05 7.77 -19.50
CA PHE A 158 -2.52 8.64 -18.42
C PHE A 158 -1.34 9.41 -17.85
N THR A 159 -1.42 10.74 -17.90
CA THR A 159 -0.40 11.62 -17.31
C THR A 159 -1.00 12.58 -16.31
N SER A 160 -0.27 12.87 -15.24
CA SER A 160 -0.70 13.80 -14.18
C SER A 160 0.51 14.45 -13.51
N ARG A 161 0.37 15.72 -13.09
CA ARG A 161 1.39 16.38 -12.27
C ARG A 161 1.17 16.08 -10.79
N PHE A 162 -0.08 15.90 -10.38
CA PHE A 162 -0.44 15.62 -9.00
C PHE A 162 -1.70 14.76 -8.90
N LEU A 163 -1.61 13.66 -8.15
CA LEU A 163 -2.74 12.88 -7.68
C LEU A 163 -2.87 12.94 -6.16
N ASP A 164 -4.04 13.32 -5.69
CA ASP A 164 -4.44 13.36 -4.29
C ASP A 164 -5.43 12.20 -4.02
N PHE A 165 -4.92 11.08 -3.50
CA PHE A 165 -5.76 9.93 -3.20
C PHE A 165 -6.67 10.16 -1.99
N ASP A 166 -6.37 11.12 -1.12
CA ASP A 166 -7.30 11.47 -0.03
C ASP A 166 -8.61 12.01 -0.59
N GLN A 167 -8.53 12.88 -1.61
CA GLN A 167 -9.72 13.38 -2.29
C GLN A 167 -10.35 12.34 -3.22
N LEU A 168 -9.54 11.60 -3.99
CA LEU A 168 -10.06 10.65 -4.96
C LEU A 168 -10.84 9.50 -4.31
N LEU A 169 -10.40 9.07 -3.12
CA LEU A 169 -11.02 8.01 -2.33
C LEU A 169 -12.00 8.53 -1.28
N SER A 170 -12.15 9.85 -1.12
CA SER A 170 -13.08 10.42 -0.15
C SER A 170 -14.51 9.97 -0.45
N SER A 171 -15.20 9.44 0.57
CA SER A 171 -16.60 9.10 0.41
C SER A 171 -17.44 10.37 0.22
N SER A 172 -18.40 10.31 -0.72
CA SER A 172 -19.32 11.41 -1.07
C SER A 172 -20.05 12.02 0.16
N LEU A 173 -20.17 11.28 1.26
CA LEU A 173 -20.87 11.70 2.47
C LEU A 173 -20.01 12.51 3.47
N ALA A 174 -18.68 12.49 3.38
CA ALA A 174 -17.83 13.15 4.38
C ALA A 174 -17.79 14.69 4.24
N ASN A 175 -18.08 15.24 3.06
CA ASN A 175 -17.86 16.67 2.77
C ASN A 175 -19.04 17.60 3.12
N ASN A 176 -20.12 17.11 3.74
CA ASN A 176 -21.19 17.97 4.25
C ASN A 176 -21.01 18.41 5.71
N THR A 177 -19.89 18.07 6.37
CA THR A 177 -19.54 18.66 7.67
C THR A 177 -18.05 19.01 7.73
N LYS A 178 -17.73 20.26 7.37
CA LYS A 178 -16.68 21.15 7.94
C LYS A 178 -16.13 22.13 6.89
N ALA A 179 -16.97 23.06 6.48
CA ALA A 179 -16.54 24.43 6.29
C ALA A 179 -16.89 25.18 7.60
N GLY A 180 -15.93 25.26 8.52
CA GLY A 180 -16.13 25.86 9.84
C GLY A 180 -14.87 25.78 10.68
N SER A 181 -14.30 26.96 10.92
CA SER A 181 -13.17 27.30 11.80
C SER A 181 -12.98 26.42 13.05
N GLY A 182 -11.72 26.16 13.42
CA GLY A 182 -11.37 25.84 14.81
C GLY A 182 -10.08 25.04 14.96
N ARG A 183 -8.95 25.74 15.18
CA ARG A 183 -7.82 25.19 15.93
C ARG A 183 -8.31 24.88 17.33
N ALA A 184 -8.45 23.60 17.69
CA ALA A 184 -8.54 23.16 19.07
C ALA A 184 -7.96 21.74 19.24
N ASN A 185 -7.05 21.66 20.21
CA ASN A 185 -6.38 20.50 20.81
C ASN A 185 -6.98 19.11 20.55
N ARG A 186 -6.11 18.17 20.13
CA ARG A 186 -6.31 16.72 20.31
C ARG A 186 -5.09 16.11 20.98
N ALA A 187 -5.16 16.06 22.32
CA ALA A 187 -4.49 15.04 23.11
C ALA A 187 -5.50 13.90 23.34
N GLY A 188 -5.07 12.66 23.14
CA GLY A 188 -5.80 11.45 23.53
C GLY A 188 -6.73 10.85 22.48
N THR A 189 -6.39 9.63 22.05
CA THR A 189 -7.16 8.68 21.21
C THR A 189 -7.23 8.99 19.70
N SER A 190 -6.42 8.25 18.94
CA SER A 190 -6.43 8.14 17.49
C SER A 190 -7.72 7.48 16.98
N LYS A 191 -8.79 8.29 16.85
CA LYS A 191 -9.90 8.05 15.93
C LYS A 191 -9.93 9.18 14.90
N GLY A 192 -9.05 9.06 13.91
CA GLY A 192 -8.95 9.96 12.76
C GLY A 192 -9.23 9.20 11.47
N GLY A 193 -10.37 8.53 11.37
CA GLY A 193 -10.82 7.94 10.12
C GLY A 193 -11.32 9.05 9.22
N GLN A 194 -10.54 9.42 8.20
CA GLN A 194 -11.14 9.92 6.98
C GLN A 194 -11.90 8.73 6.38
N ASP A 195 -13.21 8.89 6.13
CA ASP A 195 -14.04 7.82 5.57
C ASP A 195 -13.72 7.67 4.07
N TYR A 196 -12.69 6.87 3.78
CA TYR A 196 -12.37 6.46 2.42
C TYR A 196 -13.38 5.41 1.94
N LYS A 197 -13.59 5.35 0.63
CA LYS A 197 -14.40 4.30 0.00
C LYS A 197 -13.89 3.99 -1.39
N LEU A 198 -13.60 2.71 -1.64
CA LEU A 198 -13.25 2.23 -2.98
C LEU A 198 -14.47 1.60 -3.65
N VAL A 199 -14.91 2.17 -4.77
CA VAL A 199 -16.02 1.64 -5.57
C VAL A 199 -15.55 1.44 -7.00
N ILE A 200 -15.67 0.21 -7.50
CA ILE A 200 -15.29 -0.17 -8.86
C ILE A 200 -16.55 -0.53 -9.64
N SER A 201 -16.76 0.12 -10.78
CA SER A 201 -17.88 -0.17 -11.67
C SER A 201 -17.71 -1.56 -12.32
N PRO A 202 -18.75 -2.42 -12.35
CA PRO A 202 -18.70 -3.69 -13.08
C PRO A 202 -18.74 -3.51 -14.61
N TYR A 203 -18.92 -2.28 -15.10
CA TYR A 203 -19.09 -1.92 -16.51
C TYR A 203 -17.92 -1.10 -17.05
N LEU A 204 -16.80 -1.06 -16.33
CA LEU A 204 -15.59 -0.36 -16.72
C LEU A 204 -14.41 -1.32 -16.67
N ASP A 205 -13.72 -1.44 -17.80
CA ASP A 205 -12.40 -2.03 -17.91
C ASP A 205 -11.44 -0.96 -18.43
N PHE A 206 -10.18 -1.00 -17.97
CA PHE A 206 -9.16 -0.11 -18.51
C PHE A 206 -7.78 -0.77 -18.54
N ASP A 207 -6.92 -0.26 -19.41
CA ASP A 207 -5.50 -0.55 -19.49
C ASP A 207 -4.78 0.79 -19.68
N LEU A 208 -4.10 1.24 -18.64
CA LEU A 208 -3.53 2.57 -18.56
C LEU A 208 -2.02 2.52 -18.38
N ASN A 209 -1.29 3.22 -19.25
CA ASN A 209 0.11 3.52 -19.01
C ASN A 209 0.19 4.81 -18.18
N ALA A 210 0.48 4.69 -16.89
CA ALA A 210 0.44 5.82 -15.96
C ALA A 210 1.81 6.48 -15.83
N HIS A 211 1.85 7.81 -15.96
CA HIS A 211 3.00 8.66 -15.60
C HIS A 211 2.55 9.83 -14.72
N VAL A 212 2.87 9.77 -13.43
CA VAL A 212 2.41 10.75 -12.44
C VAL A 212 3.61 11.35 -11.71
N GLN A 213 3.74 12.69 -11.74
CA GLN A 213 4.90 13.36 -11.15
C GLN A 213 4.88 13.32 -9.62
N ASN A 214 3.72 13.56 -9.00
CA ASN A 214 3.56 13.56 -7.55
C ASN A 214 2.28 12.82 -7.14
N VAL A 215 2.39 12.01 -6.11
CA VAL A 215 1.27 11.27 -5.51
C VAL A 215 1.23 11.57 -4.02
N SER A 216 0.05 11.84 -3.49
CA SER A 216 -0.16 12.00 -2.06
C SER A 216 -1.29 11.10 -1.57
N PHE A 217 -1.07 10.50 -0.40
CA PHE A 217 -2.09 9.79 0.37
C PHE A 217 -1.72 9.84 1.85
N ARG A 218 -2.50 10.54 2.67
CA ARG A 218 -2.20 10.78 4.08
C ARG A 218 -0.80 11.38 4.24
N ARG A 219 0.11 10.70 4.96
CA ARG A 219 1.52 11.12 5.11
C ARG A 219 2.41 10.59 3.98
N PHE A 220 1.93 9.65 3.18
CA PHE A 220 2.68 9.08 2.09
C PHE A 220 2.75 10.07 0.94
N ASN A 221 3.97 10.44 0.55
CA ASN A 221 4.22 11.29 -0.59
C ASN A 221 5.24 10.62 -1.50
N GLY A 222 4.81 10.38 -2.74
CA GLY A 222 5.59 9.72 -3.77
C GLY A 222 5.86 10.64 -4.95
N LYS A 223 6.96 10.37 -5.66
CA LYS A 223 7.37 11.08 -6.88
C LYS A 223 7.60 10.11 -8.03
N ASN A 224 7.35 10.61 -9.24
CA ASN A 224 7.53 9.92 -10.52
C ASN A 224 6.98 8.48 -10.51
N LEU A 225 5.70 8.34 -10.17
CA LEU A 225 5.00 7.08 -10.32
C LEU A 225 4.92 6.73 -11.81
N ARG A 226 5.37 5.52 -12.14
CA ARG A 226 5.30 4.94 -13.48
C ARG A 226 4.83 3.50 -13.40
N GLY A 227 4.04 3.06 -14.35
CA GLY A 227 3.69 1.65 -14.50
C GLY A 227 2.41 1.45 -15.29
N ASN A 228 2.16 0.21 -15.70
CA ASN A 228 0.89 -0.17 -16.29
C ASN A 228 -0.13 -0.48 -15.19
N ILE A 229 -1.36 0.03 -15.33
CA ILE A 229 -2.48 -0.26 -14.43
C ILE A 229 -3.65 -0.75 -15.26
N ARG A 230 -4.07 -1.99 -15.01
CA ARG A 230 -5.19 -2.62 -15.69
C ARG A 230 -6.34 -2.85 -14.71
N LEU A 231 -7.56 -2.54 -15.13
CA LEU A 231 -8.79 -2.97 -14.50
C LEU A 231 -9.50 -3.92 -15.45
N LYS A 232 -9.73 -5.15 -15.01
CA LYS A 232 -10.53 -6.13 -15.75
C LYS A 232 -11.40 -6.91 -14.78
N ASP A 233 -12.70 -6.94 -15.04
CA ASP A 233 -13.66 -7.74 -14.25
C ASP A 233 -13.62 -7.41 -12.74
N ARG A 234 -13.44 -6.12 -12.40
CA ARG A 234 -13.29 -5.61 -11.02
C ARG A 234 -12.01 -6.06 -10.31
N ILE A 235 -11.03 -6.56 -11.05
CA ILE A 235 -9.66 -6.83 -10.57
C ILE A 235 -8.76 -5.74 -11.12
N ILE A 236 -8.13 -4.98 -10.23
CA ILE A 236 -7.04 -4.07 -10.60
C ILE A 236 -5.75 -4.88 -10.57
N SER A 237 -4.91 -4.74 -11.58
CA SER A 237 -3.59 -5.36 -11.60
C SER A 237 -2.54 -4.38 -12.12
N SER A 238 -1.35 -4.46 -11.55
CA SER A 238 -0.19 -3.74 -12.06
C SER A 238 1.01 -4.69 -12.08
N PRO A 239 1.62 -4.96 -13.25
CA PRO A 239 2.77 -5.84 -13.33
C PRO A 239 4.07 -5.15 -12.86
N ASP A 240 4.15 -3.83 -13.00
CA ASP A 240 5.40 -3.08 -12.91
C ASP A 240 5.20 -1.62 -12.47
N MET A 241 4.60 -1.39 -11.30
CA MET A 241 4.53 -0.04 -10.75
C MET A 241 5.82 0.32 -10.02
N SER A 242 6.33 1.55 -10.23
CA SER A 242 7.48 2.07 -9.52
C SER A 242 7.28 3.54 -9.15
N LEU A 243 7.85 3.96 -8.02
CA LEU A 243 7.87 5.35 -7.58
C LEU A 243 9.06 5.61 -6.64
N GLN A 244 9.41 6.88 -6.42
CA GLN A 244 10.33 7.28 -5.35
C GLN A 244 9.56 7.81 -4.16
N ALA A 245 9.85 7.30 -2.98
CA ALA A 245 9.27 7.78 -1.73
C ALA A 245 10.21 7.45 -0.58
N ILE A 246 10.07 8.16 0.55
CA ILE A 246 10.78 7.85 1.81
C ILE A 246 12.32 7.74 1.61
N GLY A 247 12.86 8.59 0.73
CA GLY A 247 14.29 8.67 0.43
C GLY A 247 14.85 7.57 -0.49
N GLY A 248 14.02 6.63 -0.95
CA GLY A 248 14.46 5.54 -1.84
C GLY A 248 13.44 5.18 -2.91
N ARG A 249 13.51 3.94 -3.43
CA ARG A 249 12.65 3.45 -4.52
C ARG A 249 11.70 2.36 -4.03
N PHE A 250 10.44 2.48 -4.45
CA PHE A 250 9.40 1.48 -4.29
C PHE A 250 9.11 0.86 -5.65
N GLY A 251 9.14 -0.47 -5.72
CA GLY A 251 8.57 -1.26 -6.81
C GLY A 251 7.39 -2.08 -6.30
N LEU A 252 6.30 -2.12 -7.04
CA LEU A 252 5.10 -2.89 -6.70
C LEU A 252 4.60 -3.65 -7.92
N GLN A 253 4.44 -4.94 -7.75
CA GLN A 253 3.66 -5.81 -8.61
C GLN A 253 2.49 -6.36 -7.80
N GLY A 254 1.29 -6.39 -8.34
CA GLY A 254 0.19 -6.98 -7.59
C GLY A 254 -1.17 -6.90 -8.24
N THR A 255 -2.13 -7.49 -7.54
CA THR A 255 -3.55 -7.47 -7.89
C THR A 255 -4.37 -7.02 -6.70
N LEU A 256 -5.51 -6.40 -6.99
CA LEU A 256 -6.52 -5.99 -6.03
C LEU A 256 -7.87 -6.48 -6.54
N ASP A 257 -8.42 -7.51 -5.90
CA ASP A 257 -9.69 -8.14 -6.24
C ASP A 257 -10.83 -7.54 -5.40
N THR A 258 -11.81 -6.95 -6.08
CA THR A 258 -12.99 -6.33 -5.45
C THR A 258 -14.29 -7.09 -5.74
N ARG A 259 -14.21 -8.33 -6.24
CA ARG A 259 -15.40 -9.11 -6.66
C ARG A 259 -16.21 -9.65 -5.48
N THR A 260 -15.57 -9.90 -4.34
CA THR A 260 -16.14 -10.65 -3.21
C THR A 260 -16.77 -9.75 -2.16
N GLY A 261 -18.03 -9.35 -2.38
CA GLY A 261 -18.83 -8.60 -1.40
C GLY A 261 -18.14 -7.32 -0.93
N ASN A 262 -18.07 -7.11 0.38
CA ASN A 262 -17.39 -5.97 1.01
C ASN A 262 -15.92 -6.28 1.37
N ILE A 263 -15.29 -7.29 0.76
CA ILE A 263 -13.88 -7.64 1.01
C ILE A 263 -13.07 -7.33 -0.23
N ILE A 264 -11.99 -6.57 -0.03
CA ILE A 264 -10.96 -6.30 -1.02
C ILE A 264 -9.75 -7.16 -0.65
N LYS A 265 -9.31 -8.03 -1.56
CA LYS A 265 -8.07 -8.79 -1.40
C LYS A 265 -6.98 -8.14 -2.25
N ALA A 266 -5.85 -7.78 -1.65
CA ALA A 266 -4.67 -7.34 -2.37
C ALA A 266 -3.55 -8.38 -2.23
N THR A 267 -3.04 -8.89 -3.36
CA THR A 267 -1.89 -9.78 -3.42
C THR A 267 -0.74 -9.02 -4.07
N THR A 268 0.37 -8.85 -3.35
CA THR A 268 1.44 -7.94 -3.78
C THR A 268 2.82 -8.53 -3.58
N ILE A 269 3.71 -8.25 -4.53
CA ILE A 269 5.15 -8.38 -4.43
C ILE A 269 5.71 -6.95 -4.44
N THR A 270 6.29 -6.53 -3.32
CA THR A 270 6.86 -5.19 -3.15
C THR A 270 8.36 -5.28 -2.99
N THR A 271 9.09 -4.43 -3.71
CA THR A 271 10.53 -4.23 -3.55
C THR A 271 10.81 -2.84 -3.02
N LEU A 272 11.63 -2.77 -1.98
CA LEU A 272 12.07 -1.56 -1.33
C LEU A 272 13.58 -1.44 -1.50
N ASP A 273 14.06 -0.29 -1.92
CA ASP A 273 15.48 -0.04 -2.15
C ASP A 273 15.91 1.27 -1.48
N HIS A 274 16.81 1.16 -0.49
CA HIS A 274 17.38 2.29 0.27
C HIS A 274 16.35 3.20 0.97
N ILE A 275 15.29 2.61 1.53
CA ILE A 275 14.24 3.33 2.26
C ILE A 275 14.74 3.80 3.64
N GLN A 276 14.53 5.06 4.00
CA GLN A 276 14.92 5.57 5.31
C GLN A 276 13.95 5.08 6.40
N VAL A 277 14.46 4.33 7.38
CA VAL A 277 13.64 3.62 8.38
C VAL A 277 12.86 4.58 9.29
N ASP A 278 13.47 5.69 9.71
CA ASP A 278 12.81 6.72 10.51
C ASP A 278 11.64 7.36 9.77
N SER A 279 11.86 7.73 8.51
CA SER A 279 10.86 8.32 7.65
C SER A 279 9.74 7.32 7.35
N LEU A 280 10.07 6.03 7.19
CA LEU A 280 9.09 4.96 7.03
C LEU A 280 8.14 4.90 8.23
N PHE A 281 8.69 4.83 9.44
CA PHE A 281 7.91 4.84 10.68
C PHE A 281 7.03 6.08 10.78
N TYR A 282 7.57 7.27 10.46
CA TYR A 282 6.79 8.51 10.49
C TYR A 282 5.59 8.50 9.51
N VAL A 283 5.83 8.06 8.27
CA VAL A 283 4.82 8.01 7.19
C VAL A 283 3.72 7.01 7.53
N PHE A 284 4.07 5.86 8.09
CA PHE A 284 3.11 4.84 8.52
C PHE A 284 2.64 5.00 9.97
N GLU A 285 2.78 6.20 10.55
CA GLU A 285 2.24 6.56 11.87
C GLU A 285 2.71 5.62 12.99
N ASN A 286 3.99 5.22 12.94
CA ASN A 286 4.63 4.23 13.81
C ASN A 286 3.86 2.91 13.88
N PHE A 287 3.08 2.56 12.86
CA PHE A 287 2.21 1.38 12.85
C PHE A 287 1.25 1.31 14.04
N GLY A 288 0.92 2.45 14.65
CA GLY A 288 0.03 2.55 15.80
C GLY A 288 0.64 2.22 17.18
N GLN A 289 1.95 1.98 17.28
CA GLN A 289 2.65 1.78 18.56
C GLN A 289 3.36 3.05 19.06
N ASN A 290 3.59 3.15 20.37
CA ASN A 290 4.47 4.18 20.96
C ASN A 290 5.75 3.58 21.57
N PHE A 291 5.92 2.26 21.51
CA PHE A 291 7.10 1.56 22.01
C PHE A 291 8.33 1.88 21.15
N LEU A 292 8.31 1.48 19.87
CA LEU A 292 9.36 1.79 18.92
C LEU A 292 8.83 2.82 17.91
N VAL A 293 9.34 4.05 18.00
CA VAL A 293 8.87 5.18 17.19
C VAL A 293 9.99 5.76 16.33
N GLN A 294 9.63 6.56 15.34
CA GLN A 294 10.55 7.12 14.33
C GLN A 294 11.82 7.76 14.90
N ARG A 295 11.73 8.45 16.05
CA ARG A 295 12.88 9.15 16.68
C ARG A 295 13.95 8.18 17.19
N HIS A 296 13.58 6.94 17.49
CA HIS A 296 14.49 5.92 17.99
C HIS A 296 15.29 5.27 16.86
N LEU A 297 14.90 5.46 15.60
CA LEU A 297 15.42 4.67 14.50
C LEU A 297 16.27 5.53 13.56
N LYS A 298 17.33 4.93 13.02
CA LYS A 298 18.02 5.36 11.81
C LYS A 298 18.49 4.14 11.04
N GLY A 299 18.66 4.28 9.73
CA GLY A 299 19.16 3.23 8.86
C GLY A 299 18.47 3.23 7.50
N GLN A 300 19.00 2.40 6.61
CA GLN A 300 18.51 2.21 5.25
C GLN A 300 18.00 0.79 5.07
N LEU A 301 16.72 0.65 4.72
CA LEU A 301 16.01 -0.60 4.51
C LEU A 301 15.97 -0.94 3.01
N THR A 302 16.37 -2.16 2.69
CA THR A 302 16.09 -2.82 1.41
C THR A 302 15.31 -4.09 1.71
N ALA A 303 14.21 -4.33 1.01
CA ALA A 303 13.35 -5.48 1.30
C ALA A 303 12.64 -6.02 0.05
N ALA A 304 12.35 -7.32 0.06
CA ALA A 304 11.39 -7.97 -0.81
C ALA A 304 10.24 -8.51 0.06
N ILE A 305 9.02 -8.07 -0.25
CA ILE A 305 7.82 -8.34 0.57
C ILE A 305 6.80 -9.03 -0.31
N HIS A 306 6.41 -10.25 0.07
CA HIS A 306 5.31 -10.98 -0.53
C HIS A 306 4.16 -10.93 0.45
N SER A 307 2.99 -10.42 0.07
CA SER A 307 1.88 -10.26 1.02
C SER A 307 0.50 -10.46 0.41
N ASP A 308 -0.37 -11.04 1.22
CA ASP A 308 -1.81 -11.10 1.04
C ASP A 308 -2.49 -10.23 2.10
N LEU A 309 -3.07 -9.12 1.65
CA LEU A 309 -3.71 -8.13 2.49
C LEU A 309 -5.21 -8.10 2.22
N TYR A 310 -5.98 -7.81 3.27
CA TYR A 310 -7.44 -7.79 3.20
C TYR A 310 -7.98 -6.49 3.78
N PHE A 311 -8.93 -5.88 3.08
CA PHE A 311 -9.59 -4.64 3.50
C PHE A 311 -11.10 -4.78 3.36
N ASP A 312 -11.85 -3.94 4.06
CA ASP A 312 -13.25 -3.70 3.73
C ASP A 312 -13.39 -2.66 2.60
N SER A 313 -14.62 -2.39 2.16
CA SER A 313 -14.90 -1.38 1.11
C SER A 313 -14.57 0.07 1.52
N HIS A 314 -14.31 0.32 2.80
CA HIS A 314 -13.85 1.60 3.34
C HIS A 314 -12.33 1.64 3.54
N LEU A 315 -11.62 0.64 3.01
CA LEU A 315 -10.17 0.47 3.13
C LEU A 315 -9.69 0.25 4.58
N ASN A 316 -10.56 -0.20 5.49
CA ASN A 316 -10.13 -0.61 6.82
C ASN A 316 -9.45 -1.99 6.74
N PRO A 317 -8.25 -2.16 7.32
CA PRO A 317 -7.51 -3.40 7.24
C PRO A 317 -8.15 -4.51 8.09
N LYS A 318 -8.36 -5.69 7.48
CA LYS A 318 -8.73 -6.94 8.17
C LYS A 318 -7.47 -7.69 8.59
N THR A 319 -6.86 -7.18 9.64
CA THR A 319 -5.55 -7.62 10.17
C THR A 319 -5.48 -9.10 10.58
N ASP A 320 -6.62 -9.72 10.92
CA ASP A 320 -6.76 -11.15 11.22
C ASP A 320 -6.45 -12.05 10.01
N LYS A 321 -6.62 -11.53 8.79
CA LYS A 321 -6.42 -12.27 7.53
C LYS A 321 -5.12 -11.92 6.81
N MET A 322 -4.34 -11.01 7.36
CA MET A 322 -3.13 -10.53 6.70
C MET A 322 -2.01 -11.54 6.83
N GLU A 323 -1.33 -11.78 5.72
CA GLU A 323 -0.15 -12.62 5.65
C GLU A 323 0.96 -11.90 4.89
N ALA A 324 2.19 -11.99 5.38
CA ALA A 324 3.35 -11.46 4.66
C ALA A 324 4.62 -12.25 4.96
N GLU A 325 5.45 -12.46 3.95
CA GLU A 325 6.84 -12.87 4.05
C GLU A 325 7.73 -11.70 3.61
N ILE A 326 8.64 -11.29 4.49
CA ILE A 326 9.43 -10.06 4.35
C ILE A 326 10.91 -10.41 4.46
N LYS A 327 11.60 -10.50 3.34
CA LYS A 327 13.06 -10.63 3.31
C LYS A 327 13.66 -9.23 3.34
N ALA A 328 14.26 -8.83 4.46
CA ALA A 328 14.73 -7.47 4.66
C ALA A 328 16.20 -7.42 5.09
N SER A 329 16.90 -6.39 4.60
CA SER A 329 18.21 -5.97 5.07
C SER A 329 18.17 -4.51 5.52
N ILE A 330 18.69 -4.22 6.71
CA ILE A 330 18.87 -2.86 7.22
C ILE A 330 20.35 -2.59 7.37
N ARG A 331 20.84 -1.56 6.67
CA ARG A 331 22.23 -1.08 6.76
C ARG A 331 22.30 0.21 7.56
N ASN A 332 23.45 0.43 8.19
CA ASN A 332 23.72 1.61 9.02
C ASN A 332 22.63 1.80 10.11
N GLY A 333 22.14 0.68 10.65
CA GLY A 333 21.06 0.67 11.62
C GLY A 333 21.50 1.31 12.94
N GLN A 334 20.68 2.20 13.48
CA GLN A 334 20.89 2.77 14.81
C GLN A 334 19.61 2.75 15.62
N LEU A 335 19.76 2.45 16.90
CA LEU A 335 18.72 2.54 17.90
C LEU A 335 19.14 3.58 18.93
N ASN A 336 18.47 4.73 18.87
CA ASN A 336 18.86 5.93 19.57
C ASN A 336 17.92 6.19 20.75
N SER A 337 18.51 6.37 21.93
CA SER A 337 17.82 6.78 23.16
C SER A 337 16.59 5.92 23.49
N PHE A 338 16.64 4.64 23.14
CA PHE A 338 15.54 3.72 23.40
C PHE A 338 15.49 3.37 24.88
N GLU A 339 14.51 3.94 25.56
CA GLU A 339 14.39 3.96 27.02
C GLU A 339 14.43 2.55 27.64
N PRO A 340 13.80 1.51 27.06
CA PRO A 340 13.89 0.15 27.58
C PRO A 340 15.32 -0.40 27.71
N LEU A 341 16.23 -0.05 26.81
CA LEU A 341 17.62 -0.53 26.85
C LEU A 341 18.47 0.20 27.88
N GLN A 342 18.09 1.40 28.29
CA GLN A 342 18.80 2.14 29.36
C GLN A 342 18.73 1.43 30.71
N LYS A 343 17.69 0.61 30.92
CA LYS A 343 17.55 -0.24 32.12
C LYS A 343 18.63 -1.33 32.20
N LEU A 344 19.30 -1.66 31.09
CA LEU A 344 20.39 -2.65 31.05
C LEU A 344 21.77 -2.03 31.34
N SER A 345 21.83 -0.79 31.81
CA SER A 345 23.08 -0.09 32.14
C SER A 345 23.90 -0.71 33.28
N VAL A 346 23.34 -1.70 33.98
CA VAL A 346 24.07 -2.53 34.94
C VAL A 346 25.12 -3.41 34.22
N PHE A 347 24.88 -3.78 32.97
CA PHE A 347 25.73 -4.72 32.22
C PHE A 347 26.62 -4.02 31.18
N ALA A 348 26.19 -2.88 30.63
CA ALA A 348 26.90 -2.13 29.59
C ALA A 348 26.85 -0.61 29.83
N ASP A 349 27.78 0.13 29.21
CA ASP A 349 27.89 1.58 29.38
C ASP A 349 26.64 2.32 28.85
N ARG A 350 26.12 3.28 29.63
CA ARG A 350 24.92 4.06 29.26
C ARG A 350 25.07 4.81 27.95
N ARG A 351 26.25 5.34 27.63
CA ARG A 351 26.51 6.08 26.39
C ARG A 351 26.50 5.15 25.18
N GLU A 352 27.05 3.94 25.34
CA GLU A 352 26.98 2.89 24.32
C GLU A 352 25.52 2.47 24.08
N LEU A 353 24.74 2.25 25.15
CA LEU A 353 23.32 1.87 25.07
C LEU A 353 22.41 3.00 24.55
N ALA A 354 22.80 4.27 24.73
CA ALA A 354 22.05 5.42 24.23
C ALA A 354 22.18 5.61 22.71
N ASN A 355 23.28 5.14 22.11
CA ASN A 355 23.54 5.26 20.68
C ASN A 355 24.02 3.92 20.14
N LEU A 356 23.10 2.96 20.08
CA LEU A 356 23.40 1.64 19.54
C LEU A 356 23.52 1.71 18.04
N ARG A 357 24.61 1.18 17.51
CA ARG A 357 24.86 1.05 16.08
C ARG A 357 25.02 -0.42 15.77
N PHE A 358 24.35 -0.87 14.73
CA PHE A 358 24.38 -2.25 14.28
C PHE A 358 25.06 -2.35 12.92
N SER A 359 25.72 -3.49 12.70
CA SER A 359 26.09 -3.90 11.34
C SER A 359 24.83 -4.13 10.49
N GLU A 360 25.02 -4.51 9.23
CA GLU A 360 23.91 -4.98 8.40
C GLU A 360 23.09 -6.05 9.14
N LEU A 361 21.78 -5.81 9.25
CA LEU A 361 20.79 -6.70 9.83
C LEU A 361 20.04 -7.34 8.68
N SER A 362 20.16 -8.66 8.49
CA SER A 362 19.46 -9.36 7.41
C SER A 362 18.68 -10.54 7.97
N ASN A 363 17.37 -10.58 7.71
CA ASN A 363 16.49 -11.67 8.13
C ASN A 363 15.25 -11.79 7.25
N THR A 364 14.54 -12.91 7.36
CA THR A 364 13.20 -13.10 6.79
C THR A 364 12.18 -13.07 7.92
N PHE A 365 11.29 -12.09 7.90
CA PHE A 365 10.21 -11.93 8.88
C PHE A 365 8.90 -12.48 8.30
N TYR A 366 8.03 -12.97 9.17
CA TYR A 366 6.70 -13.44 8.77
C TYR A 366 5.63 -12.68 9.54
N ILE A 367 4.53 -12.36 8.88
CA ILE A 367 3.31 -11.84 9.50
C ILE A 367 2.21 -12.83 9.23
N GLN A 368 1.55 -13.33 10.28
CA GLN A 368 0.37 -14.18 10.15
C GLN A 368 -0.46 -14.09 11.45
N GLY A 369 -1.78 -14.09 11.33
CA GLY A 369 -2.68 -14.10 12.48
C GLY A 369 -2.40 -12.95 13.46
N ARG A 370 -2.19 -11.74 12.93
CA ARG A 370 -1.85 -10.52 13.69
C ARG A 370 -0.54 -10.62 14.49
N THR A 371 0.34 -11.55 14.14
CA THR A 371 1.62 -11.79 14.81
C THR A 371 2.77 -11.64 13.83
N VAL A 372 3.75 -10.83 14.21
CA VAL A 372 5.07 -10.73 13.57
C VAL A 372 5.97 -11.78 14.19
N PHE A 373 6.50 -12.69 13.37
CA PHE A 373 7.47 -13.70 13.76
C PHE A 373 8.86 -13.26 13.33
N ILE A 374 9.78 -13.29 14.28
CA ILE A 374 11.18 -12.90 14.11
C ILE A 374 12.03 -14.16 14.32
N PRO A 375 12.48 -14.82 13.24
CA PRO A 375 13.41 -15.94 13.35
C PRO A 375 14.73 -15.52 13.99
N GLU A 376 15.51 -16.48 14.49
CA GLU A 376 16.80 -16.20 15.11
C GLU A 376 17.74 -15.49 14.14
N MET A 377 18.17 -14.30 14.52
CA MET A 377 19.20 -13.53 13.82
C MET A 377 20.26 -13.04 14.80
N GLU A 378 21.47 -12.89 14.30
CA GLU A 378 22.57 -12.28 15.04
C GLU A 378 22.77 -10.83 14.64
N ILE A 379 22.78 -9.96 15.63
CA ILE A 379 23.02 -8.53 15.49
C ILE A 379 24.43 -8.24 15.95
N ARG A 380 25.30 -7.74 15.07
CA ARG A 380 26.59 -7.21 15.53
C ARG A 380 26.42 -5.76 15.94
N SER A 381 26.89 -5.41 17.13
CA SER A 381 26.75 -4.07 17.69
C SER A 381 28.10 -3.45 18.05
N ASN A 382 28.12 -2.13 18.21
CA ASN A 382 29.26 -1.39 18.74
C ASN A 382 29.42 -1.52 20.28
N VAL A 383 28.54 -2.25 20.97
CA VAL A 383 28.61 -2.41 22.43
C VAL A 383 29.75 -3.36 22.77
N SER A 384 30.72 -2.87 23.54
CA SER A 384 31.98 -3.57 23.80
C SER A 384 31.80 -4.94 24.47
N ARG A 385 30.77 -5.10 25.31
CA ARG A 385 30.43 -6.36 26.03
C ARG A 385 29.34 -7.21 25.37
N ALA A 386 28.74 -6.73 24.29
CA ALA A 386 27.63 -7.38 23.58
C ALA A 386 27.76 -7.15 22.07
N SER A 387 28.97 -7.40 21.54
CA SER A 387 29.30 -7.17 20.14
C SER A 387 28.52 -8.07 19.18
N LEU A 388 27.89 -9.13 19.68
CA LEU A 388 26.99 -10.03 18.97
C LEU A 388 25.78 -10.31 19.86
N ILE A 389 24.57 -10.07 19.38
CA ILE A 389 23.32 -10.33 20.12
C ILE A 389 22.42 -11.18 19.24
N GLY A 390 22.12 -12.40 19.68
CA GLY A 390 21.07 -13.22 19.07
C GLY A 390 19.70 -12.72 19.51
N ILE A 391 18.77 -12.53 18.58
CA ILE A 391 17.38 -12.17 18.86
C ILE A 391 16.45 -13.09 18.08
N GLN A 392 15.37 -13.53 18.73
CA GLN A 392 14.22 -14.18 18.10
C GLN A 392 12.96 -13.91 18.91
N GLY A 393 11.79 -14.19 18.34
CA GLY A 393 10.55 -14.14 19.08
C GLY A 393 9.35 -13.73 18.26
N THR A 394 8.33 -13.21 18.95
CA THR A 394 7.09 -12.75 18.34
C THR A 394 6.63 -11.40 18.90
N HIS A 395 5.90 -10.65 18.07
CA HIS A 395 5.23 -9.41 18.46
C HIS A 395 3.84 -9.37 17.82
N THR A 396 2.79 -9.27 18.63
CA THR A 396 1.41 -9.15 18.12
C THR A 396 1.02 -7.70 17.84
N PHE A 397 0.03 -7.49 16.99
CA PHE A 397 -0.52 -6.15 16.72
C PHE A 397 -1.18 -5.52 17.96
N ASP A 398 -1.55 -6.35 18.95
CA ASP A 398 -2.02 -5.95 20.28
C ASP A 398 -0.88 -5.62 21.26
N GLN A 399 0.32 -5.40 20.71
CA GLN A 399 1.53 -5.02 21.44
C GLN A 399 1.99 -6.05 22.48
N GLN A 400 1.64 -7.33 22.30
CA GLN A 400 2.20 -8.40 23.12
C GLN A 400 3.55 -8.84 22.53
N MET A 401 4.57 -8.86 23.37
CA MET A 401 5.95 -9.19 23.01
C MET A 401 6.36 -10.49 23.71
N ASP A 402 6.98 -11.41 22.96
CA ASP A 402 7.72 -12.57 23.49
C ASP A 402 9.05 -12.66 22.76
N TYR A 403 10.07 -12.00 23.31
CA TYR A 403 11.40 -11.98 22.74
C TYR A 403 12.38 -12.82 23.56
N LYS A 404 13.35 -13.38 22.86
CA LYS A 404 14.46 -14.14 23.43
C LYS A 404 15.76 -13.58 22.91
N PHE A 405 16.66 -13.26 23.84
CA PHE A 405 17.96 -12.71 23.57
C PHE A 405 19.06 -13.69 23.97
N ARG A 406 20.12 -13.74 23.17
CA ARG A 406 21.35 -14.49 23.44
C ARG A 406 22.52 -13.52 23.38
N ILE A 407 23.14 -13.24 24.52
CA ILE A 407 24.25 -12.29 24.63
C ILE A 407 25.50 -13.08 25.05
N PRO A 408 26.53 -13.22 24.21
CA PRO A 408 27.82 -13.78 24.59
C PRO A 408 28.49 -12.85 25.60
N LEU A 409 28.76 -13.35 26.80
CA LEU A 409 29.49 -12.60 27.82
C LEU A 409 30.98 -12.72 27.54
N THR A 410 31.55 -11.71 26.87
CA THR A 410 33.01 -11.59 26.83
C THR A 410 33.50 -11.24 28.23
N LEU A 411 34.01 -12.23 28.95
CA LEU A 411 34.79 -12.01 30.17
C LEU A 411 36.00 -11.17 29.77
N SER A 412 35.99 -9.88 30.07
CA SER A 412 37.14 -9.02 29.80
C SER A 412 38.35 -9.61 30.52
N LYS A 413 39.37 -10.03 29.77
CA LYS A 413 40.72 -10.18 30.33
C LYS A 413 41.03 -8.85 31.01
N LYS A 414 41.18 -8.87 32.35
CA LYS A 414 41.96 -7.82 33.02
C LYS A 414 43.26 -7.72 32.23
N ARG A 415 43.60 -6.51 31.74
CA ARG A 415 44.95 -6.27 31.23
C ARG A 415 45.88 -6.50 32.41
N ASP A 416 46.54 -7.65 32.43
CA ASP A 416 47.69 -7.85 33.28
C ASP A 416 48.79 -6.95 32.74
N LYS A 417 49.38 -6.12 33.61
CA LYS A 417 50.37 -5.14 33.17
C LYS A 417 51.76 -5.74 32.94
N ASP A 418 51.94 -7.05 33.18
CA ASP A 418 53.26 -7.69 33.23
C ASP A 418 53.41 -9.00 32.43
N GLU A 419 52.60 -9.28 31.39
CA GLU A 419 52.84 -10.46 30.53
C GLU A 419 53.80 -10.16 29.38
N ALA A 420 55.09 -10.06 29.73
CA ALA A 420 56.17 -10.43 28.83
C ALA A 420 56.31 -11.97 28.87
N TYR A 421 56.38 -12.59 27.69
CA TYR A 421 56.55 -14.03 27.42
C TYR A 421 55.27 -14.87 27.26
N GLY A 422 55.24 -15.55 26.12
CA GLY A 422 54.07 -16.18 25.53
C GLY A 422 53.64 -17.51 26.15
N THR A 423 52.39 -17.86 25.88
CA THR A 423 52.00 -19.09 25.20
C THR A 423 50.53 -18.95 24.81
N ILE A 424 50.21 -19.20 23.54
CA ILE A 424 48.83 -19.27 23.08
C ILE A 424 48.31 -20.63 23.49
N THR A 425 47.63 -20.70 24.64
CA THR A 425 46.75 -21.82 24.95
C THR A 425 45.39 -21.53 24.34
N THR A 426 45.19 -21.97 23.09
CA THR A 426 43.85 -22.09 22.50
C THR A 426 43.13 -23.26 23.17
N VAL A 427 42.62 -23.05 24.39
CA VAL A 427 41.47 -23.80 24.87
C VAL A 427 40.25 -23.06 24.35
N ALA A 428 39.45 -23.75 23.54
CA ALA A 428 38.17 -23.31 23.03
C ALA A 428 37.18 -23.10 24.19
N ASN A 429 37.35 -22.01 24.96
CA ASN A 429 36.39 -21.62 25.96
C ASN A 429 35.19 -21.00 25.23
N ALA A 430 34.12 -21.80 25.11
CA ALA A 430 32.81 -21.31 24.73
C ALA A 430 32.47 -20.10 25.62
N THR A 431 32.41 -18.91 25.01
CA THR A 431 32.00 -17.68 25.67
C THR A 431 30.67 -17.93 26.39
N PRO A 432 30.58 -17.75 27.72
CA PRO A 432 29.33 -18.03 28.43
C PRO A 432 28.21 -17.16 27.85
N ASN A 433 27.12 -17.77 27.41
CA ASN A 433 25.99 -17.04 26.84
C ASN A 433 24.97 -16.71 27.93
N LEU A 434 24.63 -15.43 28.05
CA LEU A 434 23.49 -14.96 28.82
C LEU A 434 22.23 -15.09 27.96
N PHE A 435 21.26 -15.87 28.44
CA PHE A 435 19.96 -16.05 27.79
C PHE A 435 18.89 -15.28 28.56
N LEU A 436 18.27 -14.29 27.91
CA LEU A 436 17.20 -13.48 28.48
C LEU A 436 15.92 -13.67 27.70
N THR A 437 14.78 -13.56 28.37
CA THR A 437 13.46 -13.46 27.75
C THR A 437 12.78 -12.16 28.17
N LEU A 438 12.11 -11.52 27.23
CA LEU A 438 11.23 -10.38 27.46
C LEU A 438 9.81 -10.81 27.12
N LYS A 439 8.91 -10.74 28.10
CA LYS A 439 7.48 -11.04 27.91
C LYS A 439 6.60 -9.95 28.49
N GLY A 440 5.54 -9.59 27.78
CA GLY A 440 4.50 -8.67 28.26
C GLY A 440 4.08 -7.67 27.20
N SER A 441 3.48 -6.56 27.64
CA SER A 441 2.92 -5.54 26.76
C SER A 441 3.73 -4.25 26.77
N GLU A 442 3.42 -3.34 25.84
CA GLU A 442 3.87 -1.95 25.90
C GLU A 442 3.54 -1.35 27.29
N GLY A 443 4.57 -0.83 27.97
CA GLY A 443 4.46 -0.27 29.33
C GLY A 443 4.49 -1.26 30.49
N ASN A 444 4.24 -2.56 30.26
CA ASN A 444 4.25 -3.60 31.30
C ASN A 444 4.88 -4.90 30.78
N TYR A 445 6.21 -4.95 30.75
CA TYR A 445 6.98 -6.10 30.33
C TYR A 445 7.97 -6.51 31.41
N LYS A 446 8.26 -7.82 31.48
CA LYS A 446 9.23 -8.41 32.40
C LYS A 446 10.41 -8.96 31.61
N ILE A 447 11.61 -8.72 32.12
CA ILE A 447 12.84 -9.33 31.62
C ILE A 447 13.28 -10.38 32.64
N ALA A 448 13.47 -11.62 32.19
CA ALA A 448 13.89 -12.73 33.04
C ALA A 448 14.99 -13.56 32.38
N TYR A 449 15.72 -14.34 33.18
CA TYR A 449 16.61 -15.38 32.66
C TYR A 449 15.78 -16.50 32.02
N ASP A 450 16.17 -16.92 30.81
CA ASP A 450 15.52 -18.05 30.12
C ASP A 450 16.05 -19.39 30.67
N LYS A 451 15.55 -19.78 31.84
CA LYS A 451 15.95 -21.01 32.55
C LYS A 451 15.71 -22.27 31.71
N GLU A 452 14.68 -22.26 30.86
CA GLU A 452 14.35 -23.38 29.96
C GLU A 452 15.40 -23.54 28.86
N ARG A 453 15.81 -22.46 28.18
CA ARG A 453 16.91 -22.53 27.21
C ARG A 453 18.23 -22.92 27.86
N VAL A 454 18.51 -22.44 29.07
CA VAL A 454 19.72 -22.85 29.82
C VAL A 454 19.69 -24.35 30.10
N LYS A 455 18.56 -24.90 30.58
CA LYS A 455 18.40 -26.34 30.82
C LYS A 455 18.51 -27.17 29.54
N ASN A 456 17.90 -26.72 28.44
CA ASN A 456 17.95 -27.38 27.15
C ASN A 456 19.37 -27.34 26.55
N LYS A 457 20.07 -26.22 26.67
CA LYS A 457 21.47 -26.08 26.26
C LYS A 457 22.38 -26.98 27.10
N ILE A 458 22.27 -26.95 28.43
CA ILE A 458 23.04 -27.85 29.32
C ILE A 458 22.77 -29.31 28.95
N SER A 459 21.51 -29.68 28.65
CA SER A 459 21.16 -31.04 28.24
C SER A 459 21.75 -31.42 26.87
N GLN A 460 21.84 -30.48 25.92
CA GLN A 460 22.48 -30.68 24.62
C GLN A 460 24.01 -30.73 24.74
N ASP A 461 24.60 -29.81 25.48
CA ASP A 461 26.04 -29.76 25.75
C ASP A 461 26.47 -31.05 26.48
N LEU A 462 25.73 -31.51 27.49
CA LEU A 462 25.96 -32.80 28.14
C LEU A 462 25.80 -34.00 27.18
N LYS A 463 24.89 -33.94 26.20
CA LYS A 463 24.76 -35.01 25.19
C LYS A 463 25.93 -35.03 24.22
N ASN A 464 26.37 -33.86 23.75
CA ASN A 464 27.50 -33.69 22.86
C ASN A 464 28.81 -34.05 23.57
N GLU A 465 29.00 -33.59 24.80
CA GLU A 465 30.12 -33.93 25.66
C GLU A 465 30.12 -35.43 26.00
N LYS A 466 28.95 -36.05 26.24
CA LYS A 466 28.86 -37.52 26.41
C LYS A 466 29.20 -38.28 25.11
N GLN A 467 28.94 -37.71 23.94
CA GLN A 467 29.37 -38.27 22.64
C GLN A 467 30.88 -38.09 22.43
N GLU A 468 31.44 -36.93 22.75
CA GLU A 468 32.90 -36.67 22.71
C GLU A 468 33.65 -37.53 23.72
N ILE A 469 33.18 -37.59 24.97
CA ILE A 469 33.68 -38.47 26.03
C ILE A 469 33.46 -39.94 25.65
N SER A 470 32.37 -40.33 24.99
CA SER A 470 32.21 -41.70 24.46
C SER A 470 33.19 -42.02 23.33
N ASN A 471 33.60 -41.02 22.55
CA ASN A 471 34.61 -41.17 21.51
C ASN A 471 36.02 -41.25 22.11
N ILE A 472 36.26 -40.56 23.23
CA ILE A 472 37.53 -40.60 23.99
C ILE A 472 37.63 -41.87 24.88
N LEU A 473 36.52 -42.32 25.49
CA LEU A 473 36.44 -43.51 26.37
C LEU A 473 36.48 -44.85 25.62
N LYS A 474 36.58 -44.85 24.28
CA LYS A 474 37.10 -46.01 23.53
C LYS A 474 38.59 -46.28 23.81
N GLY A 475 39.24 -45.46 24.65
CA GLY A 475 40.53 -45.76 25.30
C GLY A 475 40.51 -45.51 26.82
N LYS A 476 40.22 -46.55 27.60
CA LYS A 476 40.44 -46.75 29.06
C LYS A 476 39.54 -46.01 30.10
N LYS A 477 39.36 -46.69 31.25
CA LYS A 477 38.30 -46.64 32.28
C LYS A 477 38.23 -45.37 33.17
N PRO A 478 37.09 -45.11 33.86
CA PRO A 478 36.80 -43.85 34.55
C PRO A 478 37.11 -43.84 36.06
N GLU A 479 37.46 -42.66 36.59
CA GLU A 479 37.37 -42.31 38.02
C GLU A 479 36.24 -41.30 38.25
N LYS A 480 35.39 -41.58 39.25
CA LYS A 480 34.25 -40.75 39.66
C LYS A 480 34.71 -39.54 40.47
N LYS A 481 34.21 -38.34 40.17
CA LYS A 481 34.09 -37.24 41.15
C LYS A 481 32.69 -36.62 41.16
N LYS A 482 32.30 -36.24 42.38
CA LYS A 482 30.97 -35.90 42.89
C LYS A 482 30.39 -34.60 42.33
N GLN A 483 29.07 -34.58 42.17
CA GLN A 483 28.22 -33.41 41.91
C GLN A 483 28.09 -32.52 43.16
N PRO A 484 28.06 -31.19 43.01
CA PRO A 484 27.34 -30.30 43.90
C PRO A 484 26.02 -29.81 43.25
N GLU A 485 24.92 -29.87 44.00
CA GLU A 485 23.62 -29.29 43.66
C GLU A 485 23.68 -27.75 43.68
N PRO A 486 23.04 -27.02 42.73
CA PRO A 486 22.87 -25.59 42.84
C PRO A 486 21.72 -25.24 43.78
N ALA A 487 22.00 -24.39 44.77
CA ALA A 487 21.03 -23.79 45.68
C ALA A 487 20.06 -22.82 44.97
N ALA A 488 18.91 -22.64 45.60
CA ALA A 488 17.75 -21.92 45.09
C ALA A 488 17.92 -20.39 44.99
N GLY A 489 17.57 -19.86 43.81
CA GLY A 489 16.62 -18.75 43.63
C GLY A 489 17.00 -17.34 44.09
N GLU A 490 17.37 -16.48 43.14
CA GLU A 490 17.11 -15.04 43.24
C GLU A 490 16.30 -14.56 42.02
N TYR A 491 15.17 -13.91 42.32
CA TYR A 491 14.39 -13.12 41.38
C TYR A 491 14.84 -11.66 41.52
N PHE A 492 15.02 -10.93 40.41
CA PHE A 492 15.18 -9.49 40.46
C PHE A 492 13.79 -8.86 40.28
N ASP A 493 13.27 -8.24 41.35
CA ASP A 493 12.18 -7.28 41.22
C ASP A 493 12.76 -5.95 40.72
N PHE A 494 12.15 -5.42 39.66
CA PHE A 494 12.49 -4.13 39.04
C PHE A 494 11.52 -3.04 39.45
#